data_AF-A0A4Z1T0A0-F1
#
_entry.id   AF-A0A4Z1T0A0-F1
#
_cell.length_a   1.000
_cell.length_b   1.000
_cell.length_c   1.000
_cell.angle_alpha   90.00
_cell.angle_beta   90.00
_cell.angle_gamma   90.00
#
_symmetry.space_group_name_H-M   'P 1'
#
loop_
_entity.id
_entity.type
_entity.pdbx_description
1 polymer ?
#
loop_
_entity_poly.entity_id
_entity_poly.type
_entity_poly.pdbx_seq_one_letter_code
_entity_poly.pdbx_strand_id
1 'polypeptide(L)'
;MVRGGKNARVLSCTEGTASGNCKTGSCLDLGTLGKVCKECATTTEAPIDGTCKAPTANDCTKDTTTGVCTACTGTYFLFYGGCYNQAGGEGAALCSAASNGQCSERASDATGIFVKGSESSPSGLYTCDDKTNGVPNCKTCTSPATNKPKCNACRTGFLPDQDKSECIQSSLQHCLLVTDADTCEDGCKTCDSSGCSECLEGHHSSSSSPVSCTKCVLSNCVSRPDSKDVCTSCLNGFQGYMDAIGPAYGGEEASTSTPRRAVGLPSSGQVVGSG
;
A
#
# COMPACT_ATOMS: atom_id res chain seq x y z
N MET A 1 21.50 -19.28 15.71
CA MET A 1 22.51 -19.28 14.63
C MET A 1 22.26 -18.08 13.75
N VAL A 2 23.14 -17.07 13.76
CA VAL A 2 23.02 -15.92 12.84
C VAL A 2 23.50 -16.39 11.46
N ARG A 3 22.58 -16.62 10.52
CA ARG A 3 22.96 -16.85 9.12
C ARG A 3 23.43 -15.52 8.56
N GLY A 4 24.71 -15.46 8.17
CA GLY A 4 25.36 -14.22 7.76
C GLY A 4 24.63 -13.58 6.59
N GLY A 5 24.23 -12.32 6.75
CA GLY A 5 23.79 -11.50 5.64
C GLY A 5 24.93 -11.36 4.64
N LYS A 6 24.76 -11.96 3.45
CA LYS A 6 25.47 -11.47 2.26
C LYS A 6 25.13 -9.99 2.16
N ASN A 7 26.12 -9.11 2.12
CA ASN A 7 25.90 -7.67 2.11
C ASN A 7 25.12 -7.28 0.84
N ALA A 8 23.80 -7.27 0.92
CA ALA A 8 22.94 -6.74 -0.11
C ALA A 8 23.26 -5.25 -0.22
N ARG A 9 23.81 -4.85 -1.36
CA ARG A 9 23.95 -3.44 -1.71
C ARG A 9 22.53 -2.87 -1.67
N VAL A 10 22.29 -1.85 -0.84
CA VAL A 10 20.97 -1.20 -0.80
C VAL A 10 20.71 -0.69 -2.20
N LEU A 11 19.75 -1.31 -2.89
CA LEU A 11 19.58 -1.05 -4.30
C LEU A 11 19.03 0.37 -4.47
N SER A 12 19.84 1.21 -5.10
CA SER A 12 19.62 2.65 -5.20
C SER A 12 19.33 3.01 -6.65
N CYS A 13 18.15 3.56 -6.89
CA CYS A 13 17.75 4.04 -8.21
C CYS A 13 17.74 5.58 -8.22
N THR A 14 18.57 6.16 -9.08
CA THR A 14 18.68 7.61 -9.30
C THR A 14 18.06 7.94 -10.65
N GLU A 15 17.10 8.87 -10.68
CA GLU A 15 16.49 9.33 -11.93
C GLU A 15 17.24 10.51 -12.53
N GLY A 16 17.34 10.56 -13.86
CA GLY A 16 18.03 11.63 -14.58
C GLY A 16 18.04 11.40 -16.09
N THR A 17 18.89 12.17 -16.79
CA THR A 17 19.05 12.11 -18.26
C THR A 17 20.44 11.64 -18.71
N ALA A 18 21.43 11.61 -17.81
CA ALA A 18 22.78 11.18 -18.13
C ALA A 18 22.96 9.66 -17.98
N SER A 19 24.01 9.11 -18.61
CA SER A 19 24.42 7.69 -18.48
C SER A 19 24.53 7.26 -17.02
N GLY A 20 24.17 6.00 -16.75
CA GLY A 20 24.09 5.40 -15.43
C GLY A 20 22.83 5.76 -14.62
N ASN A 21 22.04 6.75 -15.05
CA ASN A 21 20.77 7.07 -14.41
C ASN A 21 19.60 6.27 -14.99
N CYS A 22 18.61 6.03 -14.15
CA CYS A 22 17.30 5.62 -14.58
C CYS A 22 16.56 6.79 -15.26
N LYS A 23 15.68 6.48 -16.22
CA LYS A 23 14.77 7.46 -16.81
C LYS A 23 13.78 7.96 -15.74
N THR A 24 13.29 9.19 -15.87
CA THR A 24 12.28 9.75 -14.95
C THR A 24 11.01 8.90 -14.90
N GLY A 25 10.53 8.57 -13.70
CA GLY A 25 9.42 7.65 -13.43
C GLY A 25 9.75 6.15 -13.57
N SER A 26 11.01 5.82 -13.92
CA SER A 26 11.44 4.44 -14.13
C SER A 26 12.07 3.78 -12.90
N CYS A 27 12.22 4.46 -11.77
CA CYS A 27 12.50 3.78 -10.51
C CYS A 27 11.29 2.99 -9.99
N LEU A 28 11.52 1.76 -9.55
CA LEU A 28 10.51 0.88 -8.95
C LEU A 28 10.93 0.49 -7.54
N ASP A 29 10.06 0.75 -6.57
CA ASP A 29 10.27 0.45 -5.16
C ASP A 29 9.82 -0.98 -4.84
N LEU A 30 10.73 -1.77 -4.27
CA LEU A 30 10.50 -3.15 -3.82
C LEU A 30 10.49 -3.27 -2.28
N GLY A 31 10.28 -2.15 -1.59
CA GLY A 31 10.24 -2.06 -0.14
C GLY A 31 11.60 -2.34 0.49
N THR A 32 11.69 -3.37 1.33
CA THR A 32 12.91 -3.74 2.06
C THR A 32 14.05 -4.22 1.15
N LEU A 33 13.75 -4.55 -0.12
CA LEU A 33 14.75 -4.93 -1.12
C LEU A 33 15.42 -3.71 -1.80
N GLY A 34 14.92 -2.49 -1.58
CA GLY A 34 15.40 -1.26 -2.22
C GLY A 34 14.66 -0.92 -3.50
N LYS A 35 15.29 -0.14 -4.39
CA LYS A 35 14.69 0.39 -5.62
C LYS A 35 15.47 -0.05 -6.86
N VAL A 36 14.82 -0.73 -7.81
CA VAL A 36 15.39 -1.08 -9.12
C VAL A 36 15.12 0.02 -10.16
N CYS A 37 15.92 0.07 -11.23
CA CYS A 37 15.55 0.77 -12.46
C CYS A 37 14.81 -0.14 -13.45
N LYS A 38 13.74 0.38 -14.08
CA LYS A 38 12.96 -0.31 -15.13
C LYS A 38 13.37 0.06 -16.56
N GLU A 39 13.90 1.26 -16.77
CA GLU A 39 14.36 1.77 -18.06
C GLU A 39 15.44 2.83 -17.85
N CYS A 40 16.57 2.67 -18.51
CA CYS A 40 17.69 3.60 -18.43
C CYS A 40 17.45 4.89 -19.21
N ALA A 41 18.06 5.97 -18.75
CA ALA A 41 17.94 7.28 -19.36
C ALA A 41 18.51 7.32 -20.80
N THR A 42 19.52 6.48 -21.09
CA THR A 42 20.18 6.41 -22.39
C THR A 42 19.81 5.14 -23.15
N THR A 43 19.72 5.25 -24.48
CA THR A 43 19.47 4.12 -25.39
C THR A 43 20.70 3.24 -25.64
N THR A 44 21.81 3.50 -24.95
CA THR A 44 23.03 2.67 -24.96
C THR A 44 23.13 1.74 -23.75
N GLU A 45 22.23 1.88 -22.77
CA GLU A 45 22.25 1.16 -21.49
C GLU A 45 20.96 0.38 -21.28
N ALA A 46 21.00 -0.62 -20.40
CA ALA A 46 19.81 -1.29 -19.87
C ALA A 46 20.00 -1.63 -18.39
N PRO A 47 18.92 -1.87 -17.63
CA PRO A 47 19.02 -2.22 -16.21
C PRO A 47 19.49 -3.66 -16.08
N ILE A 48 20.68 -3.84 -15.54
CA ILE A 48 21.24 -5.16 -15.21
C ILE A 48 21.47 -5.17 -13.71
N ASP A 49 20.87 -6.14 -13.01
CA ASP A 49 20.75 -6.16 -11.55
C ASP A 49 20.23 -4.80 -11.01
N GLY A 50 19.21 -4.26 -11.68
CA GLY A 50 18.54 -3.01 -11.35
C GLY A 50 19.35 -1.72 -11.58
N THR A 51 20.60 -1.81 -12.04
CA THR A 51 21.49 -0.66 -12.29
C THR A 51 21.72 -0.46 -13.79
N CYS A 52 21.71 0.78 -14.26
CA CYS A 52 21.98 1.11 -15.66
C CYS A 52 23.47 0.98 -16.00
N LYS A 53 23.76 0.13 -16.99
CA LYS A 53 25.09 -0.02 -17.62
C LYS A 53 24.93 -0.46 -19.07
N ALA A 54 25.99 -0.36 -19.86
CA ALA A 54 26.04 -0.97 -21.18
C ALA A 54 25.94 -2.50 -21.04
N PRO A 55 24.92 -3.17 -21.60
CA PRO A 55 24.77 -4.62 -21.49
C PRO A 55 25.72 -5.34 -22.46
N THR A 56 26.20 -6.52 -22.06
CA THR A 56 26.85 -7.47 -22.97
C THR A 56 25.84 -8.48 -23.52
N ALA A 57 26.21 -9.20 -24.57
CA ALA A 57 25.38 -10.30 -25.12
C ALA A 57 25.12 -11.44 -24.11
N ASN A 58 25.94 -11.53 -23.05
CA ASN A 58 25.79 -12.50 -21.96
C ASN A 58 24.89 -11.98 -20.82
N ASP A 59 24.50 -10.71 -20.84
CA ASP A 59 23.55 -10.13 -19.89
C ASP A 59 22.14 -10.12 -20.49
N CYS A 60 21.97 -9.50 -21.67
CA CYS A 60 20.65 -9.40 -22.31
C CYS A 60 20.66 -9.07 -23.80
N THR A 61 19.55 -9.41 -24.47
CA THR A 61 19.14 -8.79 -25.73
C THR A 61 18.56 -7.41 -25.41
N LYS A 62 19.28 -6.35 -25.80
CA LYS A 62 18.86 -4.97 -25.59
C LYS A 62 17.83 -4.54 -26.65
N ASP A 63 16.83 -3.75 -26.25
CA ASP A 63 16.01 -2.99 -27.20
C ASP A 63 16.86 -1.93 -27.94
N THR A 64 16.60 -1.69 -29.23
CA THR A 64 17.40 -0.74 -30.03
C THR A 64 16.95 0.72 -29.90
N THR A 65 15.76 0.97 -29.34
CA THR A 65 15.10 2.28 -29.30
C THR A 65 14.93 2.85 -27.90
N THR A 66 14.98 2.00 -26.86
CA THR A 66 14.72 2.34 -25.46
C THR A 66 15.85 1.84 -24.55
N GLY A 67 15.85 2.28 -23.28
CA GLY A 67 16.84 1.88 -22.29
C GLY A 67 16.53 0.56 -21.57
N VAL A 68 16.06 -0.49 -22.27
CA VAL A 68 15.62 -1.77 -21.67
C VAL A 68 16.23 -3.01 -22.35
N CYS A 69 16.13 -4.14 -21.66
CA CYS A 69 16.30 -5.49 -22.21
C CYS A 69 14.94 -6.07 -22.63
N THR A 70 14.92 -6.80 -23.75
CA THR A 70 13.73 -7.52 -24.26
C THR A 70 13.75 -9.02 -23.95
N ALA A 71 14.94 -9.59 -23.78
CA ALA A 71 15.16 -10.95 -23.32
C ALA A 71 16.49 -11.04 -22.54
N CYS A 72 16.59 -11.98 -21.61
CA CYS A 72 17.80 -12.21 -20.81
C CYS A 72 18.51 -13.49 -21.24
N THR A 73 19.84 -13.54 -21.10
CA THR A 73 20.68 -14.69 -21.48
C THR A 73 21.37 -15.29 -20.25
N GLY A 74 21.94 -16.49 -20.39
CA GLY A 74 22.69 -17.14 -19.31
C GLY A 74 21.85 -17.41 -18.06
N THR A 75 22.33 -16.95 -16.89
CA THR A 75 21.68 -17.08 -15.58
C THR A 75 20.74 -15.92 -15.23
N TYR A 76 20.50 -15.00 -16.16
CA TYR A 76 19.65 -13.84 -15.92
C TYR A 76 18.17 -14.12 -16.24
N PHE A 77 17.26 -13.46 -15.53
CA PHE A 77 15.82 -13.43 -15.83
C PHE A 77 15.28 -12.01 -15.97
N LEU A 78 14.19 -11.87 -16.73
CA LEU A 78 13.57 -10.58 -17.04
C LEU A 78 12.63 -10.13 -15.91
N PHE A 79 12.80 -8.89 -15.46
CA PHE A 79 11.92 -8.23 -14.51
C PHE A 79 11.83 -6.72 -14.85
N TYR A 80 10.65 -6.24 -15.23
CA TYR A 80 10.38 -4.86 -15.69
C TYR A 80 11.49 -4.26 -16.57
N GLY A 81 11.77 -4.85 -17.73
CA GLY A 81 12.73 -4.29 -18.70
C GLY A 81 14.21 -4.41 -18.29
N GLY A 82 14.52 -4.96 -17.12
CA GLY A 82 15.88 -5.29 -16.71
C GLY A 82 16.14 -6.79 -16.62
N CYS A 83 17.41 -7.17 -16.67
CA CYS A 83 17.87 -8.56 -16.49
C CYS A 83 18.62 -8.73 -15.17
N TYR A 84 18.23 -9.75 -14.40
CA TYR A 84 18.67 -9.94 -13.01
C TYR A 84 19.27 -11.33 -12.83
N ASN A 85 20.45 -11.40 -12.23
CA ASN A 85 21.22 -12.65 -12.15
C ASN A 85 20.65 -13.55 -11.04
N GLN A 86 20.06 -14.70 -11.40
CA GLN A 86 19.55 -15.63 -10.37
C GLN A 86 20.68 -16.25 -9.54
N ALA A 87 21.92 -16.33 -10.07
CA ALA A 87 23.03 -16.99 -9.38
C ALA A 87 23.65 -16.15 -8.25
N GLY A 88 23.31 -14.87 -8.11
CA GLY A 88 23.90 -13.99 -7.09
C GLY A 88 23.30 -12.60 -7.04
N GLY A 89 23.84 -11.77 -6.14
CA GLY A 89 23.43 -10.36 -5.99
C GLY A 89 21.93 -10.19 -5.78
N GLU A 90 21.39 -9.19 -6.47
CA GLU A 90 20.02 -8.72 -6.33
C GLU A 90 19.00 -9.60 -7.06
N GLY A 91 19.37 -10.27 -8.17
CA GLY A 91 18.49 -11.21 -8.84
C GLY A 91 18.14 -12.43 -7.98
N ALA A 92 19.12 -12.98 -7.27
CA ALA A 92 18.90 -14.06 -6.28
C ALA A 92 17.99 -13.64 -5.11
N ALA A 93 17.87 -12.34 -4.82
CA ALA A 93 16.97 -11.80 -3.79
C ALA A 93 15.52 -11.64 -4.28
N LEU A 94 15.27 -11.72 -5.59
CA LEU A 94 13.93 -11.69 -6.20
C LEU A 94 13.48 -13.10 -6.61
N CYS A 95 14.40 -13.92 -7.09
CA CYS A 95 14.11 -15.20 -7.72
C CYS A 95 15.07 -16.30 -7.22
N SER A 96 14.52 -17.39 -6.68
CA SER A 96 15.30 -18.54 -6.23
C SER A 96 15.63 -19.52 -7.36
N ALA A 97 14.76 -19.64 -8.36
CA ALA A 97 14.98 -20.46 -9.55
C ALA A 97 14.46 -19.78 -10.82
N ALA A 98 15.28 -19.80 -11.88
CA ALA A 98 14.97 -19.21 -13.18
C ALA A 98 15.29 -20.18 -14.32
N SER A 99 14.55 -20.08 -15.42
CA SER A 99 14.72 -20.88 -16.62
C SER A 99 14.31 -20.07 -17.85
N ASN A 100 15.00 -20.25 -18.98
CA ASN A 100 14.69 -19.60 -20.27
C ASN A 100 14.50 -18.07 -20.18
N GLY A 101 15.31 -17.38 -19.37
CA GLY A 101 15.22 -15.93 -19.18
C GLY A 101 14.04 -15.47 -18.31
N GLN A 102 13.36 -16.38 -17.60
CA GLN A 102 12.21 -16.08 -16.74
C GLN A 102 12.37 -16.66 -15.34
N CYS A 103 11.80 -15.98 -14.34
CA CYS A 103 11.74 -16.51 -12.99
C CYS A 103 10.64 -17.58 -12.88
N SER A 104 11.00 -18.80 -12.47
CA SER A 104 10.05 -19.89 -12.20
C SER A 104 9.66 -19.99 -10.72
N GLU A 105 10.56 -19.63 -9.80
CA GLU A 105 10.32 -19.65 -8.36
C GLU A 105 10.78 -18.32 -7.72
N ARG A 106 9.86 -17.68 -6.99
CA ARG A 106 10.11 -16.43 -6.27
C ARG A 106 10.94 -16.69 -5.01
N ALA A 107 11.95 -15.87 -4.74
CA ALA A 107 12.66 -15.89 -3.47
C ALA A 107 11.70 -15.70 -2.26
N SER A 108 11.94 -16.42 -1.16
CA SER A 108 11.05 -16.46 0.01
C SER A 108 10.74 -15.09 0.59
N ASP A 109 11.76 -14.23 0.66
CA ASP A 109 11.72 -12.96 1.37
C ASP A 109 11.14 -11.84 0.51
N ALA A 110 11.03 -12.07 -0.81
CA ALA A 110 10.50 -11.14 -1.81
C ALA A 110 8.95 -11.12 -1.81
N THR A 111 8.33 -11.01 -0.64
CA THR A 111 6.88 -11.19 -0.45
C THR A 111 5.99 -10.20 -1.20
N GLY A 112 6.54 -9.08 -1.67
CA GLY A 112 5.88 -8.04 -2.48
C GLY A 112 5.92 -8.25 -4.01
N ILE A 113 6.45 -9.37 -4.49
CA ILE A 113 6.40 -9.79 -5.90
C ILE A 113 5.79 -11.20 -6.02
N PHE A 114 5.46 -11.64 -7.24
CA PHE A 114 4.99 -13.00 -7.54
C PHE A 114 5.36 -13.44 -8.97
N VAL A 115 5.51 -14.75 -9.15
CA VAL A 115 5.62 -15.40 -10.47
C VAL A 115 4.23 -15.60 -11.05
N LYS A 116 3.98 -15.11 -12.26
CA LYS A 116 2.74 -15.35 -12.99
C LYS A 116 2.87 -16.59 -13.89
N GLY A 117 1.87 -17.47 -13.85
CA GLY A 117 1.90 -18.78 -14.51
C GLY A 117 2.14 -19.90 -13.50
N SER A 118 2.94 -20.90 -13.88
CA SER A 118 3.38 -21.98 -13.00
C SER A 118 4.90 -22.12 -13.01
N GLU A 119 5.47 -22.89 -12.09
CA GLU A 119 6.92 -23.13 -12.03
C GLU A 119 7.47 -23.75 -13.34
N SER A 120 6.71 -24.67 -13.95
CA SER A 120 7.06 -25.31 -15.23
C SER A 120 6.78 -24.44 -16.46
N SER A 121 5.99 -23.36 -16.31
CA SER A 121 5.56 -22.49 -17.40
C SER A 121 5.32 -21.06 -16.87
N PRO A 122 6.38 -20.35 -16.45
CA PRO A 122 6.26 -18.96 -16.05
C PRO A 122 5.94 -18.08 -17.27
N SER A 123 5.37 -16.93 -16.99
CA SER A 123 5.06 -15.87 -17.96
C SER A 123 5.62 -14.49 -17.58
N GLY A 124 6.30 -14.41 -16.43
CA GLY A 124 6.92 -13.21 -15.92
C GLY A 124 6.88 -13.12 -14.38
N LEU A 125 7.70 -12.21 -13.85
CA LEU A 125 7.77 -11.84 -12.45
C LEU A 125 7.22 -10.41 -12.31
N TYR A 126 6.31 -10.17 -11.38
CA TYR A 126 5.57 -8.89 -11.25
C TYR A 126 5.46 -8.46 -9.79
N THR A 127 5.26 -7.16 -9.52
CA THR A 127 4.88 -6.72 -8.16
C THR A 127 3.46 -7.14 -7.83
N CYS A 128 3.20 -7.35 -6.53
CA CYS A 128 1.87 -7.73 -6.05
C CYS A 128 0.78 -6.72 -6.41
N ASP A 129 1.14 -5.44 -6.62
CA ASP A 129 0.27 -4.35 -7.06
C ASP A 129 0.50 -3.90 -8.51
N ASP A 130 1.12 -4.74 -9.34
CA ASP A 130 1.26 -4.46 -10.77
C ASP A 130 -0.10 -4.12 -11.41
N LYS A 131 -0.17 -3.00 -12.13
CA LYS A 131 -1.43 -2.46 -12.67
C LYS A 131 -2.21 -3.47 -13.53
N THR A 132 -1.50 -4.35 -14.23
CA THR A 132 -2.09 -5.34 -15.13
C THR A 132 -2.25 -6.70 -14.43
N ASN A 133 -1.17 -7.19 -13.83
CA ASN A 133 -1.03 -8.56 -13.36
C ASN A 133 -1.28 -8.74 -11.86
N GLY A 134 -1.13 -7.68 -11.06
CA GLY A 134 -1.31 -7.68 -9.61
C GLY A 134 -2.72 -7.26 -9.15
N VAL A 135 -2.83 -7.04 -7.85
CA VAL A 135 -4.01 -6.51 -7.15
C VAL A 135 -3.68 -5.10 -6.65
N PRO A 136 -4.40 -4.04 -7.09
CA PRO A 136 -4.11 -2.67 -6.67
C PRO A 136 -4.02 -2.52 -5.16
N ASN A 137 -3.07 -1.71 -4.68
CA ASN A 137 -2.77 -1.51 -3.25
C ASN A 137 -2.31 -2.76 -2.48
N CYS A 138 -2.03 -3.89 -3.13
CA CYS A 138 -1.49 -5.05 -2.45
C CYS A 138 -0.03 -4.86 -2.04
N LYS A 139 0.32 -5.25 -0.80
CA LYS A 139 1.69 -5.18 -0.26
C LYS A 139 2.38 -6.53 -0.32
N THR A 140 1.69 -7.63 -0.03
CA THR A 140 2.23 -9.00 -0.12
C THR A 140 1.20 -9.95 -0.68
N CYS A 141 1.64 -10.94 -1.47
CA CYS A 141 0.72 -11.81 -2.21
C CYS A 141 1.24 -13.25 -2.39
N THR A 142 0.34 -14.14 -2.80
CA THR A 142 0.64 -15.54 -3.14
C THR A 142 1.50 -15.63 -4.40
N SER A 143 2.41 -16.61 -4.44
CA SER A 143 3.22 -16.94 -5.62
C SER A 143 3.47 -18.45 -5.64
N PRO A 144 3.48 -19.10 -6.81
CA PRO A 144 3.08 -18.59 -8.12
C PRO A 144 1.55 -18.32 -8.21
N ALA A 145 1.10 -17.68 -9.28
CA ALA A 145 -0.32 -17.49 -9.58
C ALA A 145 -0.59 -17.50 -11.10
N THR A 146 -1.53 -18.32 -11.58
CA THR A 146 -1.90 -18.38 -13.01
C THR A 146 -2.50 -17.06 -13.52
N ASN A 147 -3.30 -16.41 -12.67
CA ASN A 147 -3.99 -15.14 -12.94
C ASN A 147 -3.40 -14.02 -12.04
N LYS A 148 -4.23 -13.08 -11.59
CA LYS A 148 -3.87 -12.18 -10.49
C LYS A 148 -3.61 -13.00 -9.21
N PRO A 149 -2.63 -12.62 -8.37
CA PRO A 149 -2.34 -13.32 -7.13
C PRO A 149 -3.36 -12.96 -6.05
N LYS A 150 -3.48 -13.78 -5.01
CA LYS A 150 -4.26 -13.43 -3.82
C LYS A 150 -3.45 -12.53 -2.89
N CYS A 151 -4.04 -11.45 -2.41
CA CYS A 151 -3.38 -10.46 -1.56
C CYS A 151 -3.42 -10.88 -0.08
N ASN A 152 -2.27 -11.18 0.51
CA ASN A 152 -2.16 -11.58 1.90
C ASN A 152 -2.09 -10.39 2.86
N ALA A 153 -1.60 -9.23 2.40
CA ALA A 153 -1.63 -7.98 3.15
C ALA A 153 -1.65 -6.79 2.18
N CYS A 154 -2.46 -5.78 2.49
CA CYS A 154 -2.57 -4.55 1.71
C CYS A 154 -1.62 -3.45 2.22
N ARG A 155 -1.48 -2.37 1.45
CA ARG A 155 -0.82 -1.12 1.87
C ARG A 155 -1.65 -0.39 2.94
N THR A 156 -1.01 0.50 3.69
CA THR A 156 -1.66 1.30 4.74
C THR A 156 -2.91 2.01 4.22
N GLY A 157 -4.02 1.94 4.97
CA GLY A 157 -5.33 2.48 4.57
C GLY A 157 -6.23 1.50 3.80
N PHE A 158 -5.77 0.27 3.56
CA PHE A 158 -6.52 -0.78 2.89
C PHE A 158 -6.50 -2.10 3.69
N LEU A 159 -7.53 -2.92 3.50
CA LEU A 159 -7.66 -4.28 4.02
C LEU A 159 -7.96 -5.25 2.85
N PRO A 160 -7.54 -6.52 2.93
CA PRO A 160 -7.95 -7.52 1.95
C PRO A 160 -9.44 -7.84 2.12
N ASP A 161 -10.11 -8.10 1.00
CA ASP A 161 -11.44 -8.72 0.97
C ASP A 161 -11.41 -10.17 1.49
N GLN A 162 -12.60 -10.76 1.69
CA GLN A 162 -12.75 -12.14 2.16
C GLN A 162 -12.00 -13.14 1.26
N ASP A 163 -12.11 -12.96 -0.06
CA ASP A 163 -11.47 -13.81 -1.05
C ASP A 163 -9.98 -13.49 -1.27
N LYS A 164 -9.46 -12.40 -0.70
CA LYS A 164 -8.12 -11.85 -0.98
C LYS A 164 -7.89 -11.51 -2.45
N SER A 165 -8.94 -11.23 -3.22
CA SER A 165 -8.85 -10.81 -4.63
C SER A 165 -8.56 -9.30 -4.77
N GLU A 166 -8.89 -8.49 -3.76
CA GLU A 166 -8.87 -7.04 -3.79
C GLU A 166 -8.33 -6.43 -2.47
N CYS A 167 -7.88 -5.17 -2.55
CA CYS A 167 -7.57 -4.37 -1.37
C CYS A 167 -8.57 -3.22 -1.30
N ILE A 168 -9.56 -3.35 -0.41
CA ILE A 168 -10.62 -2.38 -0.18
C ILE A 168 -10.12 -1.33 0.81
N GLN A 169 -10.49 -0.07 0.62
CA GLN A 169 -10.15 1.00 1.57
C GLN A 169 -10.74 0.67 2.94
N SER A 170 -9.96 0.80 4.03
CA SER A 170 -10.38 0.33 5.36
C SER A 170 -11.70 0.94 5.86
N SER A 171 -12.07 2.13 5.39
CA SER A 171 -13.35 2.77 5.67
C SER A 171 -14.57 2.14 4.97
N LEU A 172 -14.36 1.32 3.94
CA LEU A 172 -15.40 0.66 3.14
C LEU A 172 -15.57 -0.83 3.48
N GLN A 173 -14.61 -1.46 4.16
CA GLN A 173 -14.65 -2.89 4.50
C GLN A 173 -15.87 -3.24 5.38
N HIS A 174 -16.35 -2.29 6.20
CA HIS A 174 -17.54 -2.44 7.03
C HIS A 174 -18.83 -2.62 6.21
N CYS A 175 -18.86 -2.26 4.92
CA CYS A 175 -20.00 -2.45 4.03
C CYS A 175 -19.99 -3.81 3.30
N LEU A 176 -18.89 -4.57 3.36
CA LEU A 176 -18.67 -5.78 2.53
C LEU A 176 -18.59 -7.09 3.30
N LEU A 177 -18.71 -7.05 4.63
CA LEU A 177 -18.85 -8.27 5.47
C LEU A 177 -20.30 -8.75 5.57
N VAL A 178 -21.26 -8.05 4.97
CA VAL A 178 -22.68 -8.40 4.92
C VAL A 178 -22.94 -9.31 3.72
N THR A 179 -22.41 -10.52 3.76
CA THR A 179 -22.76 -11.60 2.81
C THR A 179 -23.50 -12.70 3.56
N ASP A 180 -24.75 -12.93 3.14
CA ASP A 180 -25.66 -14.03 3.51
C ASP A 180 -26.52 -13.87 4.79
N ALA A 181 -26.90 -12.64 5.13
CA ALA A 181 -28.19 -12.28 5.75
C ALA A 181 -28.47 -10.76 5.62
N ASP A 182 -29.70 -10.34 5.98
CA ASP A 182 -30.12 -8.96 6.33
C ASP A 182 -30.15 -7.91 5.19
N THR A 183 -31.12 -6.99 5.02
CA THR A 183 -32.02 -6.24 5.94
C THR A 183 -31.35 -5.44 7.05
N CYS A 184 -30.03 -5.26 6.97
CA CYS A 184 -29.26 -4.44 7.90
C CYS A 184 -29.28 -2.97 7.43
N GLU A 185 -29.66 -2.04 8.31
CA GLU A 185 -29.62 -0.59 8.02
C GLU A 185 -28.18 -0.06 8.14
N ASP A 186 -27.85 1.01 7.40
CA ASP A 186 -26.50 1.58 7.37
C ASP A 186 -26.03 1.99 8.78
N GLY A 187 -24.77 1.70 9.11
CA GLY A 187 -24.21 1.96 10.44
C GLY A 187 -24.50 0.91 11.52
N CYS A 188 -25.12 -0.23 11.23
CA CYS A 188 -25.32 -1.32 12.19
C CYS A 188 -24.08 -2.23 12.35
N LYS A 189 -23.81 -2.70 13.58
CA LYS A 189 -22.69 -3.57 13.95
C LYS A 189 -23.09 -5.05 14.07
N THR A 190 -24.31 -5.32 14.54
CA THR A 190 -24.88 -6.67 14.66
C THR A 190 -26.36 -6.65 14.32
N CYS A 191 -26.77 -7.42 13.33
CA CYS A 191 -28.15 -7.56 12.87
C CYS A 191 -28.50 -9.03 12.66
N ASP A 192 -29.80 -9.30 12.70
CA ASP A 192 -30.42 -10.55 12.24
C ASP A 192 -31.84 -10.24 11.71
N SER A 193 -32.67 -11.28 11.52
CA SER A 193 -34.05 -11.17 11.04
C SER A 193 -35.00 -10.36 11.94
N SER A 194 -34.61 -10.06 13.19
CA SER A 194 -35.31 -9.16 14.11
C SER A 194 -34.87 -7.69 14.00
N GLY A 195 -33.85 -7.40 13.19
CA GLY A 195 -33.29 -6.08 12.94
C GLY A 195 -31.93 -5.88 13.60
N CYS A 196 -31.49 -4.62 13.66
CA CYS A 196 -30.21 -4.27 14.27
C CYS A 196 -30.29 -4.23 15.81
N SER A 197 -29.20 -4.66 16.46
CA SER A 197 -29.07 -4.77 17.92
C SER A 197 -27.98 -3.88 18.53
N GLU A 198 -26.98 -3.45 17.75
CA GLU A 198 -25.92 -2.53 18.19
C GLU A 198 -25.43 -1.70 16.99
N CYS A 199 -25.11 -0.41 17.20
CA CYS A 199 -24.55 0.45 16.15
C CYS A 199 -23.02 0.36 16.07
N LEU A 200 -22.46 0.66 14.89
CA LEU A 200 -21.03 0.83 14.67
C LEU A 200 -20.49 2.08 15.37
N GLU A 201 -19.20 2.07 15.69
CA GLU A 201 -18.51 3.28 16.16
C GLU A 201 -18.72 4.44 15.16
N GLY A 202 -18.98 5.65 15.68
CA GLY A 202 -19.35 6.79 14.84
C GLY A 202 -20.83 6.88 14.46
N HIS A 203 -21.69 5.98 14.98
CA HIS A 203 -23.14 6.02 14.83
C HIS A 203 -23.82 5.98 16.21
N HIS A 204 -25.04 6.50 16.30
CA HIS A 204 -25.85 6.44 17.51
C HIS A 204 -27.22 5.82 17.21
N SER A 205 -27.80 5.16 18.22
CA SER A 205 -29.13 4.58 18.18
C SER A 205 -30.19 5.68 18.17
N SER A 206 -31.02 5.74 17.13
CA SER A 206 -32.21 6.60 17.06
C SER A 206 -33.49 5.90 17.54
N SER A 207 -33.43 4.58 17.75
CA SER A 207 -34.49 3.75 18.35
C SER A 207 -33.88 2.61 19.18
N SER A 208 -34.69 1.98 20.03
CA SER A 208 -34.26 0.94 20.98
C SER A 208 -34.63 -0.49 20.60
N SER A 209 -35.60 -0.70 19.70
CA SER A 209 -35.93 -2.04 19.18
C SER A 209 -36.85 -1.98 17.94
N PRO A 210 -36.39 -2.40 16.75
CA PRO A 210 -34.97 -2.60 16.39
C PRO A 210 -34.18 -1.28 16.50
N VAL A 211 -32.86 -1.38 16.57
CA VAL A 211 -31.96 -0.22 16.73
C VAL A 211 -31.64 0.40 15.36
N SER A 212 -32.29 1.49 14.98
CA SER A 212 -31.86 2.26 13.80
C SER A 212 -30.61 3.07 14.14
N CYS A 213 -29.64 3.08 13.23
CA CYS A 213 -28.34 3.70 13.45
C CYS A 213 -28.18 4.96 12.60
N THR A 214 -27.84 6.09 13.24
CA THR A 214 -27.64 7.37 12.56
C THR A 214 -26.21 7.85 12.75
N LYS A 215 -25.55 8.19 11.64
CA LYS A 215 -24.15 8.65 11.64
C LYS A 215 -23.97 9.95 12.43
N CYS A 216 -22.92 10.00 13.25
CA CYS A 216 -22.54 11.20 14.00
C CYS A 216 -22.10 12.32 13.03
N VAL A 217 -22.73 13.50 13.16
CA VAL A 217 -22.37 14.71 12.39
C VAL A 217 -21.03 15.30 12.86
N LEU A 218 -20.69 15.12 14.14
CA LEU A 218 -19.38 15.49 14.70
C LEU A 218 -18.35 14.39 14.42
N SER A 219 -17.29 14.75 13.71
CA SER A 219 -16.12 13.89 13.48
C SER A 219 -15.54 13.37 14.80
N ASN A 220 -15.14 12.10 14.81
CA ASN A 220 -14.50 11.41 15.93
C ASN A 220 -15.37 11.21 17.20
N CYS A 221 -16.69 11.34 17.10
CA CYS A 221 -17.62 11.11 18.20
C CYS A 221 -18.19 9.67 18.23
N VAL A 222 -18.38 9.10 19.43
CA VAL A 222 -18.86 7.73 19.66
C VAL A 222 -20.25 7.67 20.32
N SER A 223 -20.66 8.68 21.10
CA SER A 223 -22.00 8.70 21.70
C SER A 223 -22.57 10.12 21.89
N ARG A 224 -23.90 10.22 21.84
CA ARG A 224 -24.69 11.36 22.30
C ARG A 224 -25.89 10.85 23.12
N PRO A 225 -26.23 11.45 24.27
CA PRO A 225 -27.55 11.36 24.85
C PRO A 225 -28.48 12.35 24.14
N ASP A 226 -29.56 11.83 23.57
CA ASP A 226 -30.84 12.47 23.27
C ASP A 226 -30.84 14.02 23.16
N SER A 227 -30.71 14.52 21.92
CA SER A 227 -31.02 15.92 21.55
C SER A 227 -30.18 17.02 22.23
N LYS A 228 -28.90 17.11 21.83
CA LYS A 228 -28.16 18.38 21.58
C LYS A 228 -26.75 18.12 21.01
N ASP A 229 -26.07 19.17 20.55
CA ASP A 229 -24.77 19.09 19.86
C ASP A 229 -23.55 18.90 20.77
N VAL A 230 -23.63 17.91 21.66
CA VAL A 230 -22.57 17.57 22.61
C VAL A 230 -22.15 16.13 22.41
N CYS A 231 -20.86 15.90 22.20
CA CYS A 231 -20.26 14.57 22.13
C CYS A 231 -19.83 14.10 23.52
N THR A 232 -20.28 12.92 23.98
CA THR A 232 -19.99 12.42 25.33
C THR A 232 -18.85 11.40 25.40
N SER A 233 -18.47 10.78 24.29
CA SER A 233 -17.26 9.95 24.19
C SER A 233 -16.67 10.02 22.78
N CYS A 234 -15.35 9.92 22.66
CA CYS A 234 -14.63 10.01 21.39
C CYS A 234 -14.07 8.66 20.92
N LEU A 235 -13.77 8.55 19.62
CA LEU A 235 -13.03 7.42 19.06
C LEU A 235 -11.69 7.24 19.78
N ASN A 236 -11.26 5.98 19.92
CA ASN A 236 -9.99 5.65 20.56
C ASN A 236 -8.82 6.43 19.95
N GLY A 237 -8.09 7.17 20.80
CA GLY A 237 -6.99 8.06 20.39
C GLY A 237 -7.36 9.55 20.33
N PHE A 238 -8.64 9.91 20.46
CA PHE A 238 -9.11 11.31 20.46
C PHE A 238 -9.52 11.85 21.84
N GLN A 239 -9.52 11.03 22.90
CA GLN A 239 -9.84 11.46 24.29
C GLN A 239 -9.07 12.73 24.70
N GLY A 240 -7.75 12.75 24.52
CA GLY A 240 -6.90 13.89 24.92
C GLY A 240 -7.15 15.19 24.15
N TYR A 241 -7.95 15.17 23.07
CA TYR A 241 -8.39 16.39 22.39
C TYR A 241 -9.52 17.07 23.17
N MET A 242 -10.47 16.31 23.75
CA MET A 242 -11.56 16.87 24.56
C MET A 242 -11.04 17.47 25.88
N ASP A 243 -10.09 16.81 26.53
CA ASP A 243 -9.47 17.29 27.78
C ASP A 243 -8.75 18.64 27.62
N ALA A 244 -8.34 19.00 26.39
CA ALA A 244 -7.63 20.24 26.09
C ALA A 244 -8.52 21.46 25.80
N ILE A 245 -9.81 21.25 25.48
CA ILE A 245 -10.77 22.33 25.14
C ILE A 245 -11.89 22.48 26.18
N GLY A 246 -12.13 21.45 27.01
CA GLY A 246 -13.27 21.42 27.93
C GLY A 246 -14.61 21.25 27.19
N PRO A 247 -15.73 21.15 27.93
CA PRO A 247 -17.06 21.09 27.32
C PRO A 247 -17.34 22.38 26.54
N ALA A 248 -17.48 22.25 25.22
CA ALA A 248 -17.78 23.36 24.33
C ALA A 248 -19.25 23.81 24.53
N TYR A 249 -19.48 24.76 25.43
CA TYR A 249 -20.77 25.41 25.62
C TYR A 249 -21.10 26.33 24.43
N GLY A 250 -21.61 25.74 23.35
CA GLY A 250 -22.32 26.46 22.29
C GLY A 250 -23.68 26.92 22.79
N GLY A 251 -23.71 28.04 23.50
CA GLY A 251 -24.93 28.69 23.99
C GLY A 251 -24.98 30.14 23.54
N GLU A 252 -25.84 30.43 22.56
CA GLU A 252 -26.22 31.80 22.23
C GLU A 252 -27.27 32.25 23.25
N GLU A 253 -26.83 32.93 24.31
CA GLU A 253 -27.58 33.88 25.13
C GLU A 253 -26.58 34.72 25.94
N ALA A 254 -26.83 36.03 26.09
CA ALA A 254 -25.76 36.98 26.43
C ALA A 254 -25.41 37.08 27.92
N SER A 255 -24.11 36.99 28.27
CA SER A 255 -23.50 37.77 29.38
C SER A 255 -21.96 37.77 29.39
N THR A 256 -21.42 38.88 28.88
CA THR A 256 -20.14 39.54 29.26
C THR A 256 -19.10 38.77 30.10
N SER A 257 -18.06 38.22 29.46
CA SER A 257 -16.66 38.48 29.85
C SER A 257 -15.65 38.08 28.75
N THR A 258 -14.49 38.72 28.77
CA THR A 258 -13.55 38.90 27.64
C THR A 258 -12.74 37.63 27.25
N PRO A 259 -12.47 37.36 25.95
CA PRO A 259 -11.76 36.15 25.53
C PRO A 259 -10.25 36.17 25.83
N ARG A 260 -9.68 35.03 26.25
CA ARG A 260 -8.23 34.79 26.22
C ARG A 260 -7.81 34.09 24.93
N ARG A 261 -7.39 34.91 23.97
CA ARG A 261 -6.29 34.70 23.00
C ARG A 261 -6.02 33.25 22.54
N ALA A 262 -6.41 32.96 21.31
CA ALA A 262 -5.99 31.75 20.61
C ALA A 262 -4.45 31.61 20.56
N VAL A 263 -3.95 30.41 20.84
CA VAL A 263 -2.57 30.02 20.55
C VAL A 263 -2.60 29.24 19.24
N GLY A 264 -1.90 29.75 18.22
CA GLY A 264 -1.91 29.18 16.87
C GLY A 264 -1.12 27.88 16.76
N LEU A 265 -1.45 27.12 15.72
CA LEU A 265 -0.73 25.92 15.29
C LEU A 265 0.76 26.22 14.99
N PRO A 266 1.70 25.35 15.40
CA PRO A 266 3.02 25.31 14.78
C PRO A 266 2.93 24.58 13.44
N SER A 267 3.01 25.33 12.33
CA SER A 267 3.26 24.78 11.00
C SER A 267 4.76 24.51 10.83
N SER A 268 5.12 23.31 10.36
CA SER A 268 6.51 22.93 10.15
C SER A 268 7.06 23.44 8.82
N GLY A 269 7.77 24.58 8.90
CA GLY A 269 9.07 24.75 8.24
C GLY A 269 9.12 25.44 6.87
N GLN A 270 9.79 26.60 6.83
CA GLN A 270 10.68 26.95 5.71
C GLN A 270 11.81 27.93 6.12
N VAL A 271 12.96 27.78 5.47
CA VAL A 271 14.18 28.64 5.50
C VAL A 271 14.18 29.49 4.21
N VAL A 272 14.80 30.68 4.07
CA VAL A 272 15.92 31.38 4.76
C VAL A 272 15.54 32.89 4.95
N GLY A 273 16.34 33.86 5.39
CA GLY A 273 17.78 34.02 5.68
C GLY A 273 18.18 35.51 5.62
N SER A 274 19.46 35.83 5.84
CA SER A 274 20.12 37.15 5.67
C SER A 274 19.72 38.29 6.63
N GLY A 275 20.71 38.77 7.41
CA GLY A 275 20.61 39.91 8.34
C GLY A 275 21.65 39.81 9.45
#